data_AF-A2DQN2-F1
#
_entry.id   AF-A2DQN2-F1
#
_cell.length_a   1.000
_cell.length_b   1.000
_cell.length_c   1.000
_cell.angle_alpha   90.00
_cell.angle_beta   90.00
_cell.angle_gamma   90.00
#
_symmetry.space_group_name_H-M   'P 1'
#
loop_
_entity.id
_entity.type
_entity.pdbx_description
1 polymer ?
#
loop_
_entity_poly.entity_id
_entity_poly.type
_entity_poly.pdbx_seq_one_letter_code
_entity_poly.pdbx_strand_id
1 'polypeptide(L)'
;MTLGLFEKVEHILGYQEREKYFHFSATSYDIWNKFYNTATVDTFVNKSREVIENNNVFVDYVCFQNFDSGVIRISSINDSKVLISTSSFYKCSSANNGGCISCSNSGSCVQYKVSDYKSKIQSDYGSHSYITMTDRYLSKNFVIESSFDQNKGRISVLYNKYVFILFSSINISNSNLNYNAAFISVEPYKLSANFSNFIKISSIAQCVFWHGYGTQSFSSSNVIDNKVTENGRIFANNQASLTVNQCFFKGSSAATLFLIAYRITSGTTNECHFGSDNTFQLNGNIQKSQEMTEIILSNLFPTFLCIIPTKLITTPPAKCCTVVPNLHRRH
;
A
#
# COMPACT_ATOMS: atom_id res chain seq x y z
N MET A 1 -44.31 -8.92 21.91
CA MET A 1 -43.22 -9.34 22.83
C MET A 1 -42.05 -9.75 21.94
N THR A 2 -40.88 -9.16 22.18
CA THR A 2 -39.57 -9.40 21.52
C THR A 2 -39.43 -9.16 20.01
N LEU A 3 -39.49 -7.88 19.61
CA LEU A 3 -38.69 -7.32 18.51
C LEU A 3 -37.54 -6.56 19.18
N GLY A 4 -36.41 -7.22 19.38
CA GLY A 4 -35.31 -6.66 20.13
C GLY A 4 -34.10 -7.56 20.06
N LEU A 5 -33.15 -7.19 19.17
CA LEU A 5 -31.71 -7.19 19.43
C LEU A 5 -30.91 -6.83 18.17
N PHE A 6 -31.47 -6.98 16.96
CA PHE A 6 -30.71 -6.79 15.71
C PHE A 6 -30.67 -5.33 15.19
N GLU A 7 -31.73 -4.54 15.38
CA GLU A 7 -31.77 -3.14 14.91
C GLU A 7 -31.03 -2.15 15.83
N LYS A 8 -30.50 -2.60 16.97
CA LYS A 8 -29.73 -1.76 17.91
C LYS A 8 -28.21 -1.94 17.84
N VAL A 9 -27.71 -2.88 17.03
CA VAL A 9 -26.26 -3.14 16.93
C VAL A 9 -25.60 -2.31 15.81
N GLU A 10 -26.31 -2.01 14.73
CA GLU A 10 -25.73 -1.23 13.62
C GLU A 10 -25.65 0.28 13.91
N HIS A 11 -26.45 0.79 14.86
CA HIS A 11 -26.48 2.22 15.20
C HIS A 11 -25.54 2.61 16.37
N ILE A 12 -24.84 1.63 16.98
CA ILE A 12 -23.98 1.84 18.16
C ILE A 12 -22.48 1.67 17.85
N LEU A 13 -22.10 1.09 16.70
CA LEU A 13 -20.70 1.08 16.24
C LEU A 13 -20.36 2.34 15.42
N GLY A 14 -20.77 3.48 15.98
CA GLY A 14 -20.49 4.80 15.45
C GLY A 14 -18.99 5.06 15.45
N TYR A 15 -18.47 5.44 14.27
CA TYR A 15 -17.29 6.27 13.96
C TYR A 15 -16.01 6.16 14.84
N GLN A 16 -16.11 6.17 16.17
CA GLN A 16 -15.03 6.08 17.14
C GLN A 16 -14.32 4.71 17.21
N GLU A 17 -14.97 3.59 16.87
CA GLU A 17 -14.25 2.30 16.79
C GLU A 17 -13.45 2.15 15.50
N ARG A 18 -13.83 2.81 14.40
CA ARG A 18 -13.05 2.76 13.13
C ARG A 18 -11.67 3.41 13.29
N GLU A 19 -11.55 4.46 14.11
CA GLU A 19 -10.25 5.07 14.40
C GLU A 19 -9.33 4.16 15.22
N LYS A 20 -9.87 3.30 16.11
CA LYS A 20 -9.07 2.39 16.96
C LYS A 20 -8.45 1.21 16.21
N TYR A 21 -9.00 0.81 15.06
CA TYR A 21 -8.54 -0.36 14.31
C TYR A 21 -7.66 -0.04 13.09
N PHE A 22 -7.58 1.22 12.65
CA PHE A 22 -6.89 1.59 11.40
C PHE A 22 -5.81 2.67 11.53
N HIS A 23 -5.56 3.18 12.74
CA HIS A 23 -4.33 3.90 13.07
C HIS A 23 -3.33 2.96 13.71
N PHE A 24 -2.36 2.55 12.92
CA PHE A 24 -1.16 1.94 13.43
C PHE A 24 -0.25 3.09 13.88
N SER A 25 -0.52 3.76 15.00
CA SER A 25 0.46 4.69 15.61
C SER A 25 1.58 3.95 16.36
N ALA A 26 1.74 2.65 16.12
CA ALA A 26 2.67 1.76 16.79
C ALA A 26 4.14 2.04 16.39
N THR A 27 5.09 1.55 17.17
CA THR A 27 6.50 1.64 16.78
C THR A 27 6.83 0.62 15.69
N SER A 28 7.90 0.85 14.92
CA SER A 28 8.41 -0.12 13.93
C SER A 28 8.61 -1.51 14.53
N TYR A 29 9.08 -1.58 15.78
CA TYR A 29 9.29 -2.83 16.51
C TYR A 29 7.98 -3.53 16.90
N ASP A 30 6.96 -2.77 17.30
CA ASP A 30 5.63 -3.35 17.57
C ASP A 30 5.02 -3.92 16.29
N ILE A 31 5.21 -3.24 15.16
CA ILE A 31 4.80 -3.74 13.84
C ILE A 31 5.55 -5.04 13.50
N TRP A 32 6.87 -5.07 13.69
CA TRP A 32 7.65 -6.30 13.53
C TRP A 32 7.07 -7.44 14.37
N ASN A 33 6.89 -7.23 15.67
CA ASN A 33 6.37 -8.27 16.56
C ASN A 33 4.94 -8.69 16.21
N LYS A 34 4.10 -7.76 15.76
CA LYS A 34 2.73 -8.07 15.34
C LYS A 34 2.69 -8.99 14.13
N PHE A 35 3.60 -8.81 13.17
CA PHE A 35 3.62 -9.62 11.95
C PHE A 35 4.55 -10.84 12.03
N TYR A 36 5.60 -10.78 12.84
CA TYR A 36 6.76 -11.67 12.80
C TYR A 36 7.28 -12.04 14.21
N ASN A 37 6.40 -12.21 15.20
CA ASN A 37 6.73 -12.50 16.61
C ASN A 37 7.72 -13.64 16.87
N THR A 38 7.88 -14.60 15.95
CA THR A 38 8.80 -15.74 16.07
C THR A 38 10.11 -15.59 15.30
N ALA A 39 10.32 -14.46 14.61
CA ALA A 39 11.44 -14.28 13.70
C ALA A 39 12.62 -13.55 14.36
N THR A 40 13.81 -14.13 14.25
CA THR A 40 15.07 -13.42 14.45
C THR A 40 15.34 -12.52 13.25
N VAL A 41 15.94 -11.35 13.48
CA VAL A 41 16.18 -10.37 12.42
C VAL A 41 17.53 -9.70 12.52
N ASP A 42 18.16 -9.54 11.36
CA ASP A 42 19.26 -8.62 11.17
C ASP A 42 18.67 -7.22 10.94
N THR A 43 18.82 -6.35 11.94
CA THR A 43 18.30 -4.98 11.86
C THR A 43 19.30 -4.08 11.15
N PHE A 44 18.87 -3.45 10.05
CA PHE A 44 19.67 -2.45 9.35
C PHE A 44 19.23 -1.04 9.76
N VAL A 45 19.87 -0.51 10.81
CA VAL A 45 19.66 0.87 11.26
C VAL A 45 20.76 1.75 10.66
N ASN A 46 20.35 2.74 9.87
CA ASN A 46 21.14 3.94 9.54
C ASN A 46 22.39 3.77 8.64
N LYS A 47 22.20 3.22 7.43
CA LYS A 47 23.06 3.52 6.26
C LYS A 47 22.22 3.50 4.97
N SER A 48 22.23 4.61 4.22
CA SER A 48 21.66 4.67 2.85
C SER A 48 22.54 3.86 1.90
N ARG A 49 22.34 2.54 1.89
CA ARG A 49 22.97 1.58 0.97
C ARG A 49 21.90 0.70 0.32
N GLU A 50 22.25 0.04 -0.77
CA GLU A 50 21.41 -1.03 -1.30
C GLU A 50 21.25 -2.15 -0.25
N VAL A 51 20.06 -2.73 -0.20
CA VAL A 51 19.72 -3.88 0.64
C VAL A 51 19.39 -5.04 -0.30
N ILE A 52 20.38 -5.91 -0.52
CA ILE A 52 20.27 -7.09 -1.38
C ILE A 52 20.47 -8.31 -0.49
N GLU A 53 19.37 -8.97 -0.14
CA GLU A 53 19.37 -10.03 0.88
C GLU A 53 18.43 -11.18 0.48
N ASN A 54 18.66 -12.35 1.08
CA ASN A 54 17.83 -13.55 0.90
C ASN A 54 17.21 -14.08 2.22
N ASN A 55 17.35 -13.37 3.33
CA ASN A 55 16.85 -13.75 4.65
C ASN A 55 15.79 -12.74 5.17
N ASN A 56 15.47 -12.80 6.47
CA ASN A 56 14.64 -11.80 7.14
C ASN A 56 15.33 -10.43 7.11
N VAL A 57 14.58 -9.37 6.84
CA VAL A 57 15.12 -8.02 6.71
C VAL A 57 14.26 -7.04 7.48
N PHE A 58 14.87 -6.24 8.34
CA PHE A 58 14.22 -5.10 8.97
C PHE A 58 14.98 -3.81 8.65
N VAL A 59 14.36 -2.99 7.80
CA VAL A 59 14.82 -1.63 7.45
C VAL A 59 13.98 -0.65 8.24
N ASP A 60 14.61 0.16 9.08
CA ASP A 60 13.94 1.16 9.89
C ASP A 60 14.66 2.50 9.85
N TYR A 61 13.89 3.57 9.70
CA TYR A 61 14.38 4.95 9.80
C TYR A 61 15.52 5.28 8.81
N VAL A 62 15.37 4.90 7.53
CA VAL A 62 16.37 5.14 6.48
C VAL A 62 15.81 6.09 5.41
N CYS A 63 16.59 7.09 5.00
CA CYS A 63 16.29 7.94 3.83
C CYS A 63 17.24 7.53 2.69
N PHE A 64 16.69 6.88 1.67
CA PHE A 64 17.38 6.46 0.46
C PHE A 64 17.26 7.54 -0.61
N GLN A 65 18.38 8.01 -1.14
CA GLN A 65 18.39 9.15 -2.07
C GLN A 65 19.21 8.84 -3.32
N ASN A 66 18.61 9.11 -4.49
CA ASN A 66 19.27 9.11 -5.80
C ASN A 66 19.91 7.76 -6.21
N PHE A 67 19.27 6.63 -5.88
CA PHE A 67 19.65 5.33 -6.44
C PHE A 67 19.07 5.13 -7.85
N ASP A 68 19.81 4.46 -8.73
CA ASP A 68 19.43 4.21 -10.13
C ASP A 68 19.30 2.72 -10.52
N SER A 69 19.64 1.83 -9.59
CA SER A 69 19.49 0.36 -9.61
C SER A 69 18.31 -0.16 -8.75
N GLY A 70 17.65 0.76 -8.07
CA GLY A 70 16.70 0.58 -6.98
C GLY A 70 17.34 -0.02 -5.73
N VAL A 71 16.64 0.09 -4.61
CA VAL A 71 17.31 0.14 -3.31
C VAL A 71 17.20 -1.18 -2.56
N ILE A 72 15.99 -1.72 -2.49
CA ILE A 72 15.70 -2.92 -1.71
C ILE A 72 15.35 -4.03 -2.69
N ARG A 73 16.14 -5.10 -2.67
CA ARG A 73 16.05 -6.25 -3.57
C ARG A 73 16.09 -7.52 -2.76
N ILE A 74 14.91 -8.05 -2.46
CA ILE A 74 14.76 -9.29 -1.73
C ILE A 74 14.30 -10.37 -2.70
N SER A 75 15.13 -11.39 -2.86
CA SER A 75 14.84 -12.56 -3.67
C SER A 75 15.15 -13.80 -2.85
N SER A 76 14.16 -14.29 -2.13
CA SER A 76 14.34 -15.44 -1.23
C SER A 76 13.61 -16.68 -1.74
N ILE A 77 14.28 -17.82 -1.69
CA ILE A 77 13.64 -19.13 -1.89
C ILE A 77 12.97 -19.64 -0.61
N ASN A 78 13.15 -18.94 0.52
CA ASN A 78 12.65 -19.29 1.84
C ASN A 78 11.55 -18.28 2.30
N ASP A 79 10.84 -18.61 3.39
CA ASP A 79 9.82 -17.72 4.00
C ASP A 79 10.45 -16.48 4.69
N SER A 80 11.04 -15.59 3.90
CA SER A 80 11.68 -14.37 4.38
C SER A 80 10.67 -13.35 4.87
N LYS A 81 10.95 -12.73 6.01
CA LYS A 81 10.09 -11.71 6.63
C LYS A 81 10.75 -10.35 6.46
N VAL A 82 10.12 -9.49 5.67
CA VAL A 82 10.65 -8.17 5.33
C VAL A 82 9.76 -7.10 5.92
N LEU A 83 10.32 -6.24 6.77
CA LEU A 83 9.67 -5.02 7.23
C LEU A 83 10.49 -3.82 6.78
N ILE A 84 9.83 -2.90 6.09
CA ILE A 84 10.38 -1.59 5.72
C ILE A 84 9.52 -0.57 6.44
N SER A 85 10.10 0.05 7.47
CA SER A 85 9.39 0.93 8.39
C SER A 85 9.98 2.34 8.41
N THR A 86 9.13 3.35 8.52
CA THR A 86 9.51 4.76 8.76
C THR A 86 10.63 5.23 7.84
N SER A 87 10.60 4.79 6.58
CA SER A 87 11.69 4.97 5.62
C SER A 87 11.24 5.82 4.44
N SER A 88 12.19 6.56 3.86
CA SER A 88 11.93 7.51 2.78
C SER A 88 12.72 7.16 1.53
N PHE A 89 12.09 7.29 0.38
CA PHE A 89 12.70 7.08 -0.93
C PHE A 89 12.61 8.38 -1.73
N TYR A 90 13.75 8.91 -2.13
CA TYR A 90 13.83 10.17 -2.86
C TYR A 90 14.57 9.97 -4.17
N LYS A 91 13.86 10.18 -5.29
CA LYS A 91 14.41 10.03 -6.64
C LYS A 91 15.09 8.68 -6.86
N CYS A 92 14.53 7.62 -6.30
CA CYS A 92 15.03 6.27 -6.54
C CYS A 92 14.51 5.76 -7.89
N SER A 93 15.31 4.99 -8.59
CA SER A 93 14.94 4.45 -9.88
C SER A 93 15.61 3.14 -10.18
N SER A 94 15.06 2.41 -11.15
CA SER A 94 15.55 1.09 -11.56
C SER A 94 15.25 0.84 -13.04
N ALA A 95 16.14 0.10 -13.70
CA ALA A 95 15.89 -0.50 -15.01
C ALA A 95 15.12 -1.84 -14.93
N ASN A 96 14.99 -2.41 -13.72
CA ASN A 96 14.25 -3.63 -13.42
C ASN A 96 12.99 -3.33 -12.61
N ASN A 97 12.10 -4.33 -12.46
CA ASN A 97 10.86 -4.23 -11.69
C ASN A 97 11.09 -3.71 -10.26
N GLY A 98 10.17 -2.86 -9.79
CA GLY A 98 10.26 -2.20 -8.48
C GLY A 98 11.26 -1.05 -8.50
N GLY A 99 10.83 0.19 -8.74
CA GLY A 99 11.73 1.36 -8.79
C GLY A 99 12.54 1.56 -7.52
N CYS A 100 11.95 1.26 -6.36
CA CYS A 100 12.58 1.34 -5.04
C CYS A 100 12.74 -0.04 -4.41
N ILE A 101 11.65 -0.81 -4.38
CA ILE A 101 11.55 -2.07 -3.64
C ILE A 101 11.12 -3.16 -4.62
N SER A 102 11.84 -4.27 -4.59
CA SER A 102 11.46 -5.51 -5.26
C SER A 102 11.56 -6.64 -4.25
N CYS A 103 10.43 -7.29 -3.96
CA CYS A 103 10.37 -8.48 -3.12
C CYS A 103 9.75 -9.61 -3.94
N SER A 104 10.55 -10.63 -4.26
CA SER A 104 10.13 -11.73 -5.12
C SER A 104 10.38 -13.11 -4.51
N ASN A 105 9.64 -14.09 -5.01
CA ASN A 105 9.73 -15.53 -4.74
C ASN A 105 8.98 -15.98 -3.48
N SER A 106 9.59 -16.08 -2.30
CA SER A 106 8.90 -16.57 -1.09
C SER A 106 9.00 -15.56 0.06
N GLY A 107 8.01 -15.61 0.97
CA GLY A 107 7.98 -14.80 2.18
C GLY A 107 6.92 -13.69 2.21
N SER A 108 7.11 -12.72 3.10
CA SER A 108 6.19 -11.62 3.34
C SER A 108 6.92 -10.27 3.33
N CYS A 109 6.24 -9.23 2.86
CA CYS A 109 6.78 -7.87 2.80
C CYS A 109 5.78 -6.87 3.39
N VAL A 110 6.15 -6.21 4.48
CA VAL A 110 5.36 -5.14 5.11
C VAL A 110 6.06 -3.81 4.85
N GLN A 111 5.34 -2.86 4.27
CA GLN A 111 5.70 -1.46 4.17
C GLN A 111 4.83 -0.67 5.14
N TYR A 112 5.46 0.03 6.08
CA TYR A 112 4.77 0.78 7.11
C TYR A 112 5.40 2.15 7.25
N LYS A 113 4.61 3.23 7.23
CA LYS A 113 5.17 4.59 7.34
C LYS A 113 6.26 4.87 6.30
N VAL A 114 6.04 4.38 5.08
CA VAL A 114 6.96 4.60 3.96
C VAL A 114 6.55 5.86 3.22
N SER A 115 7.51 6.73 2.93
CA SER A 115 7.32 7.87 2.03
C SER A 115 8.16 7.72 0.78
N ASP A 116 7.61 8.11 -0.37
CA ASP A 116 8.28 8.05 -1.66
C ASP A 116 8.01 9.31 -2.47
N TYR A 117 9.06 9.86 -3.07
CA TYR A 117 8.99 11.06 -3.89
C TYR A 117 9.84 10.94 -5.15
N LYS A 118 9.19 11.13 -6.31
CA LYS A 118 9.83 11.14 -7.64
C LYS A 118 10.52 9.84 -8.02
N SER A 119 10.06 8.70 -7.52
CA SER A 119 10.62 7.43 -7.95
C SER A 119 10.14 7.07 -9.35
N LYS A 120 11.04 6.46 -10.12
CA LYS A 120 10.78 6.15 -11.52
C LYS A 120 11.29 4.78 -11.93
N ILE A 121 10.61 4.17 -12.89
CA ILE A 121 11.03 2.90 -13.49
C ILE A 121 10.97 3.01 -15.00
N GLN A 122 11.97 2.44 -15.67
CA GLN A 122 11.94 2.30 -17.13
C GLN A 122 11.27 1.00 -17.57
N SER A 123 11.34 -0.04 -16.73
CA SER A 123 10.64 -1.30 -16.97
C SER A 123 9.15 -1.22 -16.67
N ASP A 124 8.52 -2.38 -16.75
CA ASP A 124 7.09 -2.52 -16.76
C ASP A 124 6.49 -2.30 -15.38
N TYR A 125 6.93 -2.99 -14.32
CA TYR A 125 6.09 -3.16 -13.12
C TYR A 125 6.60 -2.41 -11.86
N GLY A 126 5.73 -1.57 -11.29
CA GLY A 126 5.89 -0.95 -9.97
C GLY A 126 7.00 0.11 -9.90
N SER A 127 6.67 1.39 -10.10
CA SER A 127 7.62 2.50 -10.01
C SER A 127 8.12 2.78 -8.60
N HIS A 128 7.43 2.29 -7.58
CA HIS A 128 7.92 2.23 -6.21
C HIS A 128 8.17 0.78 -5.79
N SER A 129 7.11 -0.03 -5.70
CA SER A 129 7.19 -1.41 -5.19
C SER A 129 6.71 -2.43 -6.20
N TYR A 130 7.47 -3.50 -6.35
CA TYR A 130 7.12 -4.72 -7.07
C TYR A 130 7.18 -5.92 -6.13
N ILE A 131 6.05 -6.56 -5.88
CA ILE A 131 5.96 -7.68 -4.95
C ILE A 131 5.30 -8.87 -5.64
N THR A 132 6.00 -9.99 -5.74
CA THR A 132 5.48 -11.21 -6.39
C THR A 132 5.91 -12.44 -5.60
N MET A 133 4.98 -13.30 -5.23
CA MET A 133 5.32 -14.52 -4.47
C MET A 133 4.93 -15.78 -5.22
N THR A 134 5.59 -16.91 -4.97
CA THR A 134 5.28 -18.20 -5.57
C THR A 134 4.30 -18.97 -4.71
N ASP A 135 4.35 -18.79 -3.38
CA ASP A 135 3.40 -19.38 -2.44
C ASP A 135 2.31 -18.37 -2.07
N ARG A 136 1.10 -18.61 -2.59
CA ARG A 136 -0.05 -17.70 -2.50
C ARG A 136 -0.69 -17.66 -1.10
N TYR A 137 -0.48 -18.67 -0.26
CA TYR A 137 -1.33 -18.88 0.92
C TYR A 137 -0.75 -18.31 2.21
N LEU A 138 0.58 -18.24 2.32
CA LEU A 138 1.27 -17.79 3.55
C LEU A 138 1.86 -16.38 3.41
N SER A 139 2.12 -15.97 2.17
CA SER A 139 2.80 -14.72 1.85
C SER A 139 1.88 -13.51 2.00
N LYS A 140 2.32 -12.54 2.82
CA LYS A 140 1.56 -11.32 3.09
C LYS A 140 2.29 -10.10 2.55
N ASN A 141 1.56 -9.26 1.83
CA ASN A 141 1.97 -7.90 1.52
C ASN A 141 1.05 -6.89 2.21
N PHE A 142 1.65 -5.99 2.97
CA PHE A 142 0.95 -4.93 3.67
C PHE A 142 1.56 -3.59 3.30
N VAL A 143 0.74 -2.60 2.98
CA VAL A 143 1.19 -1.21 2.86
C VAL A 143 0.29 -0.35 3.72
N ILE A 144 0.87 0.19 4.79
CA ILE A 144 0.14 0.82 5.88
C ILE A 144 0.70 2.21 6.14
N GLU A 145 -0.16 3.21 6.26
CA GLU A 145 0.20 4.60 6.60
C GLU A 145 1.36 5.13 5.73
N SER A 146 1.25 4.95 4.41
CA SER A 146 2.36 5.22 3.49
C SER A 146 1.92 6.15 2.35
N SER A 147 2.86 6.95 1.87
CA SER A 147 2.60 8.03 0.91
C SER A 147 3.57 8.00 -0.26
N PHE A 148 3.04 8.03 -1.48
CA PHE A 148 3.79 7.95 -2.73
C PHE A 148 3.42 9.13 -3.62
N ASP A 149 4.40 9.97 -3.95
CA ASP A 149 4.16 11.22 -4.68
C ASP A 149 5.08 11.38 -5.90
N GLN A 150 4.51 11.90 -6.98
CA GLN A 150 5.22 12.19 -8.24
C GLN A 150 5.93 10.99 -8.87
N ASN A 151 5.38 9.79 -8.70
CA ASN A 151 5.98 8.59 -9.26
C ASN A 151 5.73 8.50 -10.77
N LYS A 152 6.69 7.93 -11.48
CA LYS A 152 6.63 7.76 -12.93
C LYS A 152 6.94 6.33 -13.33
N GLY A 153 6.10 5.73 -14.15
CA GLY A 153 6.33 4.36 -14.60
C GLY A 153 5.42 3.97 -15.75
N ARG A 154 5.65 2.79 -16.31
CA ARG A 154 4.78 2.29 -17.38
C ARG A 154 3.45 1.80 -16.85
N ILE A 155 3.48 0.93 -15.84
CA ILE A 155 2.28 0.16 -15.43
C ILE A 155 1.69 0.63 -14.11
N SER A 156 2.47 0.80 -13.04
CA SER A 156 1.91 1.14 -11.73
C SER A 156 2.91 1.74 -10.77
N VAL A 157 2.42 2.30 -9.66
CA VAL A 157 3.27 2.70 -8.52
C VAL A 157 3.56 1.49 -7.64
N LEU A 158 2.49 0.77 -7.28
CA LEU A 158 2.56 -0.46 -6.50
C LEU A 158 2.08 -1.62 -7.38
N TYR A 159 2.90 -2.64 -7.54
CA TYR A 159 2.57 -3.85 -8.26
C TYR A 159 2.62 -5.06 -7.32
N ASN A 160 1.59 -5.90 -7.40
CA ASN A 160 1.46 -7.09 -6.58
C ASN A 160 0.99 -8.29 -7.38
N LYS A 161 1.52 -9.47 -7.04
CA LYS A 161 1.10 -10.73 -7.62
C LYS A 161 1.21 -11.88 -6.61
N TYR A 162 0.20 -12.77 -6.57
CA TYR A 162 0.23 -14.01 -5.78
C TYR A 162 0.46 -13.83 -4.27
N VAL A 163 -0.18 -12.83 -3.67
CA VAL A 163 -0.04 -12.53 -2.23
C VAL A 163 -1.37 -12.19 -1.57
N PHE A 164 -1.44 -12.34 -0.24
CA PHE A 164 -2.42 -11.61 0.56
C PHE A 164 -2.06 -10.11 0.52
N ILE A 165 -3.04 -9.23 0.34
CA ILE A 165 -2.80 -7.80 0.20
C ILE A 165 -3.73 -7.00 1.12
N LEU A 166 -3.15 -6.11 1.91
CA LEU A 166 -3.91 -5.09 2.63
C LEU A 166 -3.27 -3.71 2.48
N PHE A 167 -4.09 -2.75 2.03
CA PHE A 167 -3.81 -1.32 2.08
C PHE A 167 -4.57 -0.70 3.23
N SER A 168 -3.89 0.12 4.02
CA SER A 168 -4.53 0.88 5.08
C SER A 168 -3.94 2.29 5.15
N SER A 169 -4.75 3.32 5.01
CA SER A 169 -4.31 4.71 5.18
C SER A 169 -3.17 5.10 4.22
N ILE A 170 -3.30 4.76 2.94
CA ILE A 170 -2.28 5.09 1.91
C ILE A 170 -2.65 6.34 1.12
N ASN A 171 -1.65 7.02 0.59
CA ASN A 171 -1.82 8.12 -0.36
C ASN A 171 -0.94 7.90 -1.59
N ILE A 172 -1.54 7.96 -2.78
CA ILE A 172 -0.82 8.03 -4.05
C ILE A 172 -1.23 9.31 -4.75
N SER A 173 -0.27 10.21 -4.98
CA SER A 173 -0.54 11.54 -5.50
C SER A 173 0.38 11.97 -6.64
N ASN A 174 -0.14 12.87 -7.49
CA ASN A 174 0.59 13.57 -8.56
C ASN A 174 1.43 12.66 -9.46
N SER A 175 1.01 11.41 -9.63
CA SER A 175 1.78 10.37 -10.31
C SER A 175 1.35 10.25 -11.77
N ASN A 176 2.31 10.01 -12.66
CA ASN A 176 2.05 9.89 -14.09
C ASN A 176 2.50 8.52 -14.59
N LEU A 177 1.53 7.72 -15.04
CA LEU A 177 1.73 6.37 -15.51
C LEU A 177 1.46 6.30 -17.02
N ASN A 178 2.28 5.57 -17.75
CA ASN A 178 2.13 5.55 -19.21
C ASN A 178 0.94 4.70 -19.67
N TYR A 179 0.46 3.73 -18.88
CA TYR A 179 -0.54 2.78 -19.38
C TYR A 179 -1.59 2.38 -18.36
N ASN A 180 -1.21 1.79 -17.23
CA ASN A 180 -2.16 1.25 -16.25
C ASN A 180 -2.22 2.12 -14.98
N ALA A 181 -2.70 1.53 -13.89
CA ALA A 181 -3.18 2.17 -12.69
C ALA A 181 -2.13 2.41 -11.59
N ALA A 182 -2.38 3.35 -10.68
CA ALA A 182 -1.58 3.57 -9.48
C ALA A 182 -1.27 2.28 -8.73
N PHE A 183 -2.27 1.40 -8.66
CA PHE A 183 -2.14 0.10 -8.05
C PHE A 183 -2.52 -1.05 -8.98
N ILE A 184 -1.73 -2.12 -8.96
CA ILE A 184 -2.03 -3.38 -9.64
C ILE A 184 -1.94 -4.57 -8.70
N SER A 185 -2.96 -5.43 -8.75
CA SER A 185 -2.91 -6.77 -8.16
C SER A 185 -3.36 -7.85 -9.14
N VAL A 186 -2.46 -8.79 -9.42
CA VAL A 186 -2.68 -9.98 -10.26
C VAL A 186 -2.85 -11.20 -9.35
N GLU A 187 -4.00 -11.88 -9.41
CA GLU A 187 -4.25 -13.13 -8.66
C GLU A 187 -3.90 -13.05 -7.15
N PRO A 188 -4.39 -12.04 -6.40
CA PRO A 188 -4.22 -12.06 -4.96
C PRO A 188 -5.06 -13.17 -4.34
N TYR A 189 -4.56 -13.76 -3.25
CA TYR A 189 -5.35 -14.72 -2.47
C TYR A 189 -6.53 -14.02 -1.77
N LYS A 190 -6.28 -12.82 -1.23
CA LYS A 190 -7.29 -11.93 -0.64
C LYS A 190 -6.79 -10.49 -0.70
N LEU A 191 -7.68 -9.54 -0.98
CA LEU A 191 -7.35 -8.12 -1.05
C LEU A 191 -8.36 -7.25 -0.31
N SER A 192 -7.87 -6.39 0.58
CA SER A 192 -8.67 -5.34 1.23
C SER A 192 -7.93 -4.00 1.13
N ALA A 193 -8.65 -2.95 0.80
CA ALA A 193 -8.14 -1.58 0.87
C ALA A 193 -9.03 -0.76 1.79
N ASN A 194 -8.45 -0.26 2.88
CA ASN A 194 -9.14 0.50 3.90
C ASN A 194 -8.59 1.92 3.91
N PHE A 195 -9.46 2.89 3.68
CA PHE A 195 -9.16 4.32 3.77
C PHE A 195 -7.92 4.76 2.96
N SER A 196 -8.10 5.25 1.74
CA SER A 196 -6.96 5.58 0.87
C SER A 196 -7.23 6.80 -0.02
N ASN A 197 -6.17 7.50 -0.39
CA ASN A 197 -6.24 8.70 -1.22
C ASN A 197 -5.54 8.47 -2.55
N PHE A 198 -6.26 8.74 -3.64
CA PHE A 198 -5.78 8.66 -5.02
C PHE A 198 -6.01 10.00 -5.68
N ILE A 199 -4.95 10.80 -5.80
CA ILE A 199 -5.07 12.23 -6.14
C ILE A 199 -4.21 12.57 -7.35
N LYS A 200 -4.78 13.21 -8.37
CA LYS A 200 -4.04 13.71 -9.54
C LYS A 200 -3.15 12.64 -10.20
N ILE A 201 -3.65 11.42 -10.30
CA ILE A 201 -3.00 10.35 -11.06
C ILE A 201 -3.43 10.47 -12.52
N SER A 202 -2.46 10.49 -13.43
CA SER A 202 -2.71 10.46 -14.87
C SER A 202 -2.27 9.13 -15.48
N SER A 203 -3.07 8.61 -16.40
CA SER A 203 -2.73 7.40 -17.18
C SER A 203 -3.43 7.36 -18.53
N ILE A 204 -3.00 6.45 -19.40
CA ILE A 204 -3.60 6.26 -20.72
C ILE A 204 -4.83 5.34 -20.65
N ALA A 205 -4.73 4.18 -19.98
CA ALA A 205 -5.77 3.15 -20.00
C ALA A 205 -6.52 3.01 -18.66
N GLN A 206 -5.84 3.11 -17.50
CA GLN A 206 -6.50 3.12 -16.19
C GLN A 206 -5.74 3.95 -15.17
N CYS A 207 -6.39 4.69 -14.27
CA CYS A 207 -5.65 5.57 -13.34
C CYS A 207 -5.56 5.08 -11.89
N VAL A 208 -6.61 4.49 -11.29
CA VAL A 208 -6.59 4.19 -9.85
C VAL A 208 -6.18 2.75 -9.57
N PHE A 209 -6.93 1.79 -10.09
CA PHE A 209 -6.71 0.39 -9.75
C PHE A 209 -6.95 -0.56 -10.93
N TRP A 210 -6.11 -1.59 -11.03
CA TRP A 210 -6.35 -2.75 -11.89
C TRP A 210 -6.29 -4.05 -11.07
N HIS A 211 -7.26 -4.93 -11.30
CA HIS A 211 -7.44 -6.19 -10.59
C HIS A 211 -7.58 -7.37 -11.57
N GLY A 212 -6.77 -8.42 -11.37
CA GLY A 212 -6.73 -9.54 -12.31
C GLY A 212 -7.70 -10.70 -12.06
N TYR A 213 -8.00 -11.04 -10.79
CA TYR A 213 -8.77 -12.22 -10.38
C TYR A 213 -9.25 -12.12 -8.93
N GLY A 214 -10.39 -12.74 -8.59
CA GLY A 214 -10.87 -12.89 -7.21
C GLY A 214 -11.90 -11.84 -6.79
N THR A 215 -12.03 -11.62 -5.49
CA THR A 215 -12.93 -10.60 -4.93
C THR A 215 -12.13 -9.55 -4.19
N GLN A 216 -12.48 -8.30 -4.43
CA GLN A 216 -11.86 -7.15 -3.81
C GLN A 216 -12.90 -6.17 -3.28
N SER A 217 -12.58 -5.56 -2.15
CA SER A 217 -13.34 -4.45 -1.58
C SER A 217 -12.44 -3.27 -1.24
N PHE A 218 -12.86 -2.07 -1.65
CA PHE A 218 -12.43 -0.81 -1.06
C PHE A 218 -13.48 -0.38 -0.05
N SER A 219 -13.07 -0.17 1.20
CA SER A 219 -14.00 0.18 2.27
C SER A 219 -14.29 1.67 2.32
N SER A 220 -13.28 2.51 2.03
CA SER A 220 -13.42 3.96 1.89
C SER A 220 -12.22 4.54 1.14
N SER A 221 -12.43 5.50 0.24
CA SER A 221 -11.32 6.20 -0.43
C SER A 221 -11.72 7.54 -1.04
N ASN A 222 -10.74 8.40 -1.30
CA ASN A 222 -10.93 9.60 -2.12
C ASN A 222 -10.26 9.40 -3.48
N VAL A 223 -11.00 9.69 -4.54
CA VAL A 223 -10.55 9.66 -5.94
C VAL A 223 -10.73 11.07 -6.51
N ILE A 224 -9.66 11.86 -6.48
CA ILE A 224 -9.71 13.30 -6.75
C ILE A 224 -8.80 13.65 -7.94
N ASP A 225 -9.34 14.37 -8.92
CA ASP A 225 -8.62 14.92 -10.07
C ASP A 225 -7.82 13.87 -10.89
N ASN A 226 -8.26 12.62 -10.90
CA ASN A 226 -7.57 11.56 -11.65
C ASN A 226 -8.00 11.60 -13.13
N LYS A 227 -7.04 11.41 -14.05
CA LYS A 227 -7.26 11.60 -15.48
C LYS A 227 -6.83 10.39 -16.29
N VAL A 228 -7.69 9.98 -17.22
CA VAL A 228 -7.44 8.92 -18.18
C VAL A 228 -7.70 9.42 -19.61
N THR A 229 -6.73 9.26 -20.51
CA THR A 229 -6.76 9.92 -21.83
C THR A 229 -7.30 9.08 -22.99
N GLU A 230 -7.24 7.74 -22.95
CA GLU A 230 -7.60 6.89 -24.11
C GLU A 230 -8.73 5.90 -23.83
N ASN A 231 -9.99 6.36 -23.85
CA ASN A 231 -11.16 5.52 -23.54
C ASN A 231 -10.97 4.66 -22.29
N GLY A 232 -10.12 5.11 -21.37
CA GLY A 232 -9.72 4.32 -20.23
C GLY A 232 -10.71 4.47 -19.08
N ARG A 233 -10.37 3.89 -17.94
CA ARG A 233 -11.29 3.68 -16.81
C ARG A 233 -10.65 4.03 -15.48
N ILE A 234 -11.45 4.40 -14.49
CA ILE A 234 -10.92 4.66 -13.15
C ILE A 234 -10.43 3.34 -12.52
N PHE A 235 -11.27 2.31 -12.61
CA PHE A 235 -10.99 0.95 -12.14
C PHE A 235 -11.05 -0.04 -13.30
N ALA A 236 -10.21 -1.07 -13.27
CA ALA A 236 -10.33 -2.21 -14.17
C ALA A 236 -10.32 -3.53 -13.41
N ASN A 237 -11.17 -4.45 -13.85
CA ASN A 237 -11.13 -5.83 -13.41
C ASN A 237 -11.19 -6.81 -14.59
N ASN A 238 -10.42 -7.89 -14.45
CA ASN A 238 -10.47 -9.07 -15.29
C ASN A 238 -10.91 -10.23 -14.39
N GLN A 239 -11.85 -11.08 -14.81
CA GLN A 239 -12.36 -12.25 -14.05
C GLN A 239 -12.48 -12.07 -12.52
N ALA A 240 -12.94 -10.90 -12.07
CA ALA A 240 -12.94 -10.51 -10.68
C ALA A 240 -14.16 -9.66 -10.31
N SER A 241 -14.51 -9.66 -9.03
CA SER A 241 -15.56 -8.80 -8.49
C SER A 241 -14.94 -7.70 -7.65
N LEU A 242 -15.31 -6.46 -7.96
CA LEU A 242 -14.79 -5.27 -7.28
C LEU A 242 -15.94 -4.52 -6.63
N THR A 243 -15.87 -4.35 -5.31
CA THR A 243 -16.77 -3.49 -4.56
C THR A 243 -16.03 -2.24 -4.11
N VAL A 244 -16.62 -1.07 -4.36
CA VAL A 244 -16.11 0.23 -3.95
C VAL A 244 -17.13 0.85 -3.00
N ASN A 245 -16.83 0.87 -1.71
CA ASN A 245 -17.72 1.39 -0.68
C ASN A 245 -17.23 2.76 -0.23
N GLN A 246 -18.16 3.66 0.11
CA GLN A 246 -17.88 4.94 0.77
C GLN A 246 -16.68 5.64 0.13
N CYS A 247 -16.78 5.89 -1.19
CA CYS A 247 -15.75 6.61 -1.94
C CYS A 247 -16.24 7.96 -2.43
N PHE A 248 -15.36 8.96 -2.35
CA PHE A 248 -15.63 10.31 -2.84
C PHE A 248 -14.91 10.54 -4.17
N PHE A 249 -15.67 10.75 -5.24
CA PHE A 249 -15.16 11.05 -6.58
C PHE A 249 -15.31 12.54 -6.90
N LYS A 250 -14.22 13.20 -7.27
CA LYS A 250 -14.21 14.62 -7.63
C LYS A 250 -13.26 14.91 -8.79
N GLY A 251 -13.68 15.76 -9.72
CA GLY A 251 -12.84 16.33 -10.78
C GLY A 251 -12.16 15.31 -11.69
N SER A 252 -12.61 14.04 -11.67
CA SER A 252 -11.93 12.95 -12.36
C SER A 252 -12.51 12.73 -13.77
N SER A 253 -11.63 12.41 -14.72
CA SER A 253 -11.98 12.23 -16.14
C SER A 253 -11.55 10.87 -16.67
N ALA A 254 -12.50 10.10 -17.18
CA ALA A 254 -12.30 8.82 -17.86
C ALA A 254 -13.51 8.56 -18.77
N ALA A 255 -13.51 7.51 -19.59
CA ALA A 255 -14.70 7.21 -20.40
C ALA A 255 -15.80 6.51 -19.58
N THR A 256 -15.46 5.57 -18.69
CA THR A 256 -16.41 5.04 -17.69
C THR A 256 -15.71 4.73 -16.36
N LEU A 257 -16.49 4.47 -15.31
CA LEU A 257 -15.97 4.14 -13.97
C LEU A 257 -15.19 2.80 -13.96
N PHE A 258 -15.81 1.73 -14.45
CA PHE A 258 -15.21 0.38 -14.48
C PHE A 258 -14.90 -0.09 -15.91
N LEU A 259 -13.74 -0.74 -16.10
CA LEU A 259 -13.52 -1.72 -17.17
C LEU A 259 -13.91 -3.09 -16.65
N ILE A 260 -14.97 -3.68 -17.21
CA ILE A 260 -15.44 -5.02 -16.86
C ILE A 260 -15.06 -5.94 -18.03
N ALA A 261 -13.97 -6.69 -17.88
CA ALA A 261 -13.45 -7.56 -18.92
C ALA A 261 -13.66 -9.05 -18.58
N TYR A 262 -14.16 -9.81 -19.57
CA TYR A 262 -14.40 -11.25 -19.54
C TYR A 262 -15.63 -11.72 -18.73
N ARG A 263 -16.03 -12.98 -18.96
CA ARG A 263 -17.22 -13.57 -18.34
C ARG A 263 -16.90 -13.81 -16.86
N ILE A 264 -17.74 -13.30 -15.95
CA ILE A 264 -17.57 -13.32 -14.47
C ILE A 264 -16.73 -12.13 -13.92
N THR A 265 -17.01 -10.91 -14.39
CA THR A 265 -16.57 -9.67 -13.71
C THR A 265 -17.77 -8.85 -13.26
N SER A 266 -17.68 -8.24 -12.08
CA SER A 266 -18.67 -7.29 -11.59
C SER A 266 -18.00 -6.08 -10.94
N GLY A 267 -18.57 -4.90 -11.14
CA GLY A 267 -18.19 -3.68 -10.45
C GLY A 267 -19.40 -3.17 -9.69
N THR A 268 -19.25 -2.97 -8.38
CA THR A 268 -20.30 -2.47 -7.51
C THR A 268 -19.78 -1.24 -6.77
N THR A 269 -20.58 -0.18 -6.71
CA THR A 269 -20.33 0.95 -5.80
C THR A 269 -21.42 1.04 -4.77
N ASN A 270 -21.05 1.21 -3.51
CA ASN A 270 -21.98 1.39 -2.40
C ASN A 270 -21.67 2.71 -1.70
N GLU A 271 -22.69 3.53 -1.44
CA GLU A 271 -22.55 4.72 -0.56
C GLU A 271 -21.51 5.74 -1.06
N CYS A 272 -21.25 5.77 -2.37
CA CYS A 272 -20.27 6.65 -2.98
C CYS A 272 -20.87 8.00 -3.38
N HIS A 273 -20.06 9.05 -3.29
CA HIS A 273 -20.39 10.39 -3.78
C HIS A 273 -19.72 10.65 -5.13
N PHE A 274 -20.47 11.21 -6.07
CA PHE A 274 -19.96 11.61 -7.38
C PHE A 274 -20.18 13.10 -7.59
N GLY A 275 -19.10 13.88 -7.49
CA GLY A 275 -19.10 15.31 -7.80
C GLY A 275 -19.55 15.59 -9.23
N SER A 276 -20.20 16.72 -9.44
CA SER A 276 -20.72 17.17 -10.75
C SER A 276 -19.63 17.52 -11.76
N ASP A 277 -18.38 17.64 -11.31
CA ASP A 277 -17.18 17.92 -12.09
C ASP A 277 -16.51 16.66 -12.67
N ASN A 278 -17.04 15.46 -12.36
CA ASN A 278 -16.59 14.22 -12.97
C ASN A 278 -17.14 14.08 -14.41
N THR A 279 -16.32 13.54 -15.32
CA THR A 279 -16.67 13.43 -16.76
C THR A 279 -16.78 12.00 -17.29
N PHE A 280 -16.82 11.00 -16.40
CA PHE A 280 -16.97 9.58 -16.76
C PHE A 280 -18.41 9.10 -16.65
N GLN A 281 -18.78 8.12 -17.47
CA GLN A 281 -20.07 7.44 -17.34
C GLN A 281 -20.04 6.46 -16.16
N LEU A 282 -21.11 6.44 -15.38
CA LEU A 282 -21.34 5.41 -14.36
C LEU A 282 -21.76 4.10 -15.04
N ASN A 283 -21.14 3.00 -14.63
CA ASN A 283 -21.49 1.64 -15.06
C ASN A 283 -21.32 0.66 -13.89
N GLY A 284 -21.85 -0.56 -14.02
CA GLY A 284 -21.90 -1.53 -12.94
C GLY A 284 -23.11 -1.33 -12.02
N ASN A 285 -23.10 -1.98 -10.86
CA ASN A 285 -24.17 -1.91 -9.87
C ASN A 285 -23.94 -0.72 -8.94
N ILE A 286 -24.85 0.25 -8.94
CA ILE A 286 -24.76 1.44 -8.11
C ILE A 286 -25.80 1.36 -6.98
N GLN A 287 -25.36 1.21 -5.73
CA GLN A 287 -26.21 1.18 -4.55
C GLN A 287 -26.06 2.48 -3.76
N LYS A 288 -27.19 3.12 -3.44
CA LYS A 288 -27.26 4.43 -2.78
C LYS A 288 -28.11 4.38 -1.51
N SER A 289 -27.66 3.63 -0.49
CA SER A 289 -28.30 3.60 0.83
C SER A 289 -28.07 4.91 1.60
N GLN A 290 -26.85 5.44 1.58
CA GLN A 290 -26.47 6.72 2.17
C GLN A 290 -25.22 7.24 1.46
N GLU A 291 -25.28 8.37 0.75
CA GLU A 291 -24.09 8.90 0.07
C GLU A 291 -23.12 9.52 1.08
N MET A 292 -21.81 9.37 0.84
CA MET A 292 -20.81 10.19 1.51
C MET A 292 -21.08 11.69 1.28
N THR A 293 -20.90 12.51 2.31
CA THR A 293 -21.12 13.96 2.25
C THR A 293 -19.84 14.78 2.30
N GLU A 294 -18.72 14.18 2.68
CA GLU A 294 -17.45 14.88 2.90
C GLU A 294 -16.23 14.09 2.41
N ILE A 295 -15.18 14.82 2.04
CA ILE A 295 -13.87 14.23 1.75
C ILE A 295 -13.20 13.92 3.10
N ILE A 296 -12.87 12.66 3.32
CA ILE A 296 -12.20 12.25 4.56
C ILE A 296 -10.69 12.27 4.31
N LEU A 297 -9.97 13.28 4.81
CA LEU A 297 -8.51 13.42 4.65
C LEU A 297 -7.71 12.94 5.88
N SER A 298 -8.34 12.22 6.82
CA SER A 298 -7.70 11.84 8.08
C SER A 298 -6.36 11.12 7.85
N ASN A 299 -5.35 11.48 8.65
CA ASN A 299 -4.14 10.67 8.86
C ASN A 299 -3.30 10.34 7.61
N LEU A 300 -3.12 11.33 6.73
CA LEU A 300 -2.11 11.29 5.68
C LEU A 300 -0.71 11.28 6.28
N PHE A 301 0.02 10.19 6.08
CA PHE A 301 1.45 10.16 6.38
C PHE A 301 2.19 11.16 5.47
N PRO A 302 3.20 11.90 5.97
CA PRO A 302 3.90 12.89 5.15
C PRO A 302 4.48 12.25 3.87
N THR A 303 4.28 12.91 2.72
CA THR A 303 4.87 12.51 1.43
C THR A 303 6.38 12.68 1.38
N PHE A 304 6.95 13.37 2.38
CA PHE A 304 8.39 13.57 2.50
C PHE A 304 8.79 13.54 3.97
N LEU A 305 9.44 12.45 4.39
CA LEU A 305 9.96 12.30 5.74
C LEU A 305 11.45 12.62 5.89
N CYS A 306 12.16 13.07 4.84
CA CYS A 306 13.57 13.45 5.01
C CYS A 306 13.67 14.81 5.73
N ILE A 307 13.23 14.85 6.99
CA ILE A 307 13.90 15.61 8.02
C ILE A 307 15.19 14.85 8.28
N ILE A 308 16.28 15.32 7.68
CA ILE A 308 17.63 15.01 8.15
C ILE A 308 17.58 15.27 9.66
N PRO A 309 17.99 14.35 10.55
CA PRO A 309 18.17 14.71 11.94
C PRO A 309 19.22 15.81 11.97
N THR A 310 18.82 17.06 12.17
CA THR A 310 19.69 18.07 12.77
C THR A 310 20.11 17.47 14.10
N LYS A 311 21.28 16.83 14.13
CA LYS A 311 21.93 16.21 15.29
C LYS A 311 20.92 15.64 16.30
N LEU A 312 20.52 14.39 16.12
CA LEU A 312 20.16 13.60 17.30
C LEU A 312 21.45 13.46 18.12
N ILE A 313 21.52 14.30 19.15
CA ILE A 313 22.42 14.12 20.29
C ILE A 313 22.35 12.65 20.67
N THR A 314 23.52 12.03 20.66
CA THR A 314 23.77 10.67 21.11
C THR A 314 23.12 10.41 22.46
N THR A 315 22.09 9.57 22.49
CA THR A 315 21.91 8.61 23.58
C THR A 315 21.84 7.23 22.94
N PRO A 316 22.83 6.36 23.17
CA PRO A 316 22.70 4.96 22.77
C PRO A 316 21.53 4.33 23.54
N PRO A 317 20.78 3.40 22.93
CA PRO A 317 19.82 2.60 23.68
C PRO A 317 20.54 1.89 24.83
N ALA A 318 19.89 1.85 25.98
CA ALA A 318 20.38 1.22 27.20
C ALA A 318 20.90 -0.20 26.89
N LYS A 319 22.11 -0.46 27.41
CA LYS A 319 22.85 -1.72 27.27
C LYS A 319 21.96 -2.95 27.42
N CYS A 320 22.22 -3.90 26.52
CA CYS A 320 22.04 -5.33 26.70
C CYS A 320 22.13 -5.78 28.16
N CYS A 321 21.17 -6.62 28.56
CA CYS A 321 21.35 -7.55 29.65
C CYS A 321 22.60 -8.39 29.36
N THR A 322 23.68 -8.13 30.09
CA THR A 322 24.88 -8.96 30.08
C THR A 322 24.57 -10.22 30.87
N VAL A 323 24.77 -11.36 30.23
CA VAL A 323 24.91 -12.68 30.85
C VAL A 323 25.97 -12.59 31.95
N VAL A 324 25.64 -13.06 33.16
CA VAL A 324 26.58 -13.25 34.27
C VAL A 324 27.47 -14.45 33.92
N PRO A 325 28.81 -14.30 33.81
CA PRO A 325 29.69 -15.45 33.71
C PRO A 325 29.88 -16.05 35.10
N ASN A 326 29.59 -17.35 35.21
CA ASN A 326 30.10 -18.21 36.25
C ASN A 326 31.63 -18.05 36.36
N LEU A 327 32.11 -17.64 37.53
CA LEU A 327 33.51 -17.74 37.93
C LEU A 327 33.63 -18.84 38.99
N HIS A 328 34.06 -20.01 38.56
CA HIS A 328 34.74 -20.98 39.40
C HIS A 328 36.22 -20.60 39.55
N ARG A 329 36.68 -20.44 40.79
CA ARG A 329 38.03 -20.75 41.32
C ARG A 329 37.78 -21.15 42.78
N ARG A 330 37.96 -22.39 43.25
CA ARG A 330 39.22 -23.14 43.42
C ARG A 330 40.39 -22.24 43.85
N HIS A 331 40.55 -22.10 45.17
CA HIS A 331 41.67 -22.70 45.88
C HIS A 331 41.14 -23.52 47.05
#